data_AF-A0A431IEU5-F1
#
_entry.id   AF-A0A431IEU5-F1
#
_cell.length_a   1.000
_cell.length_b   1.000
_cell.length_c   1.000
_cell.angle_alpha   90.00
_cell.angle_beta   90.00
_cell.angle_gamma   90.00
#
_symmetry.space_group_name_H-M   'P 1'
#
loop_
_entity.id
_entity.type
_entity.pdbx_description
1 polymer ?
#
loop_
_entity_poly.entity_id
_entity_poly.type
_entity_poly.pdbx_seq_one_letter_code
_entity_poly.pdbx_strand_id
1 'polypeptide(L)'
;MPAQNIVPNTVATSAAHIEPCHGYAFDGDLVRLYAQIAVDAVPVANAEWAVQLWACATPFAGGELHGTKIAEVRAAVAAEAPAWLDATTTALPPAGAGEHAMVLVLASGDDGHFAAIHDYANYPHAERFVLPRLGGTVGYRIDGGSVTLEVGSVANPRPADNLSGSLALEFWALAAPYAGADAFAGSKLAGVDLGTLAGGCALDGLTFTLSCAGQPDGVWYPVLMLREWTAAGWVTRDYTAFAPSGAAAPLAAAPVAQAPAVETAPLAEAPVIEAPAAAPAVVEPAPAVKPAKAKARKAKAAASGPAVSVNTSTVTALAEVKGISKTVAAAIVAARPYASLDDLLRAKGVGAKLLEKLRAQLTL
;
A
#
# COMPACT_ATOMS: atom_id res chain seq x y z
N MET A 1 -15.38 -2.24 -29.81
CA MET A 1 -15.19 -0.81 -29.48
C MET A 1 -14.24 -0.77 -28.31
N PRO A 2 -13.13 -0.02 -28.34
CA PRO A 2 -12.35 0.17 -27.12
C PRO A 2 -13.27 0.83 -26.08
N ALA A 3 -13.28 0.31 -24.85
CA ALA A 3 -14.02 0.90 -23.74
C ALA A 3 -13.65 2.38 -23.67
N GLN A 4 -14.62 3.28 -23.89
CA GLN A 4 -14.40 4.68 -23.62
C GLN A 4 -14.06 4.78 -22.14
N ASN A 5 -12.98 5.47 -21.80
CA ASN A 5 -12.60 5.67 -20.41
C ASN A 5 -13.60 6.67 -19.81
N ILE A 6 -14.73 6.17 -19.32
CA ILE A 6 -15.79 6.98 -18.74
C ILE A 6 -15.28 7.47 -17.39
N VAL A 7 -15.13 8.79 -17.26
CA VAL A 7 -14.77 9.43 -15.99
C VAL A 7 -15.96 9.28 -15.03
N PRO A 8 -15.78 8.69 -13.84
CA PRO A 8 -16.86 8.59 -12.86
C PRO A 8 -17.36 9.96 -12.41
N ASN A 9 -18.67 10.11 -12.24
CA ASN A 9 -19.30 11.40 -11.94
C ASN A 9 -20.47 11.24 -10.97
N THR A 10 -20.65 12.22 -10.08
CA THR A 10 -21.78 12.28 -9.15
C THR A 10 -23.11 12.40 -9.88
N VAL A 11 -24.05 11.51 -9.57
CA VAL A 11 -25.40 11.57 -10.10
C VAL A 11 -26.21 12.68 -9.44
N ALA A 12 -27.18 13.24 -10.17
CA ALA A 12 -28.06 14.27 -9.64
C ALA A 12 -29.00 13.75 -8.53
N THR A 13 -29.38 12.48 -8.59
CA THR A 13 -30.27 11.84 -7.62
C THR A 13 -29.61 10.55 -7.12
N SER A 14 -29.24 10.52 -5.84
CA SER A 14 -28.73 9.31 -5.22
C SER A 14 -29.85 8.28 -5.01
N ALA A 15 -29.50 7.00 -5.15
CA ALA A 15 -30.39 5.87 -4.88
C ALA A 15 -29.95 5.08 -3.64
N ALA A 16 -28.73 5.31 -3.15
CA ALA A 16 -28.16 4.66 -1.99
C ALA A 16 -27.00 5.49 -1.43
N HIS A 17 -26.75 5.35 -0.14
CA HIS A 17 -25.67 6.06 0.55
C HIS A 17 -24.85 5.13 1.44
N ILE A 18 -23.66 5.60 1.81
CA ILE A 18 -22.75 4.95 2.74
C ILE A 18 -23.12 5.41 4.15
N GLU A 19 -23.47 4.47 5.02
CA GLU A 19 -23.73 4.74 6.43
C GLU A 19 -22.43 5.03 7.19
N PRO A 20 -22.46 5.69 8.37
CA PRO A 20 -21.25 6.06 9.11
C PRO A 20 -20.29 4.92 9.47
N CYS A 21 -20.75 3.66 9.41
CA CYS A 21 -19.93 2.48 9.66
C CYS A 21 -19.23 2.03 8.37
N HIS A 22 -18.10 2.67 8.06
CA HIS A 22 -17.30 2.36 6.88
C HIS A 22 -15.79 2.48 7.18
N GLY A 23 -14.96 1.89 6.34
CA GLY A 23 -13.51 1.94 6.49
C GLY A 23 -12.76 1.16 5.41
N TYR A 24 -11.45 1.34 5.40
CA TYR A 24 -10.53 0.49 4.65
C TYR A 24 -9.32 0.13 5.50
N ALA A 25 -8.65 -0.97 5.18
CA ALA A 25 -7.40 -1.37 5.80
C ALA A 25 -6.49 -2.04 4.78
N PHE A 26 -5.24 -1.55 4.67
CA PHE A 26 -4.21 -2.17 3.84
C PHE A 26 -3.50 -3.30 4.60
N ASP A 27 -3.22 -4.39 3.88
CA ASP A 27 -2.36 -5.49 4.32
C ASP A 27 -1.46 -5.89 3.15
N GLY A 28 -0.25 -5.35 3.11
CA GLY A 28 0.66 -5.50 1.97
C GLY A 28 0.06 -4.95 0.68
N ASP A 29 -0.08 -5.81 -0.33
CA ASP A 29 -0.68 -5.49 -1.63
C ASP A 29 -2.21 -5.73 -1.65
N LEU A 30 -2.82 -6.02 -0.52
CA LEU A 30 -4.26 -6.18 -0.39
C LEU A 30 -4.87 -4.99 0.35
N VAL A 31 -6.14 -4.71 0.05
CA VAL A 31 -6.97 -3.79 0.82
C VAL A 31 -8.29 -4.45 1.14
N ARG A 32 -8.68 -4.36 2.41
CA ARG A 32 -10.02 -4.72 2.87
C ARG A 32 -10.89 -3.47 2.85
N LEU A 33 -12.02 -3.55 2.16
CA LEU A 33 -13.05 -2.51 2.14
C LEU A 33 -14.22 -2.95 3.02
N TYR A 34 -14.71 -2.02 3.82
CA TYR A 34 -15.83 -2.23 4.71
C TYR A 34 -16.81 -1.07 4.61
N ALA A 35 -18.09 -1.36 4.42
CA ALA A 35 -19.13 -0.34 4.38
C ALA A 35 -20.49 -0.94 4.73
N GLN A 36 -21.27 -0.21 5.50
CA GLN A 36 -22.71 -0.40 5.57
C GLN A 36 -23.37 0.53 4.54
N ILE A 37 -24.30 0.00 3.75
CA ILE A 37 -24.93 0.70 2.62
C ILE A 37 -26.44 0.69 2.83
N ALA A 38 -27.06 1.87 2.78
CA ALA A 38 -28.51 2.02 2.86
C ALA A 38 -29.09 2.50 1.53
N VAL A 39 -30.34 2.12 1.26
CA VAL A 39 -31.05 2.43 0.02
C VAL A 39 -32.03 3.57 0.28
N ASP A 40 -31.87 4.68 -0.44
CA ASP A 40 -32.71 5.89 -0.28
C ASP A 40 -33.94 5.88 -1.21
N ALA A 41 -33.79 5.27 -2.38
CA ALA A 41 -34.82 5.10 -3.38
C ALA A 41 -34.72 3.70 -3.98
N VAL A 42 -35.83 3.15 -4.50
CA VAL A 42 -35.80 1.83 -5.15
C VAL A 42 -34.66 1.83 -6.19
N PRO A 43 -33.69 0.90 -6.10
CA PRO A 43 -32.54 0.90 -6.98
C PRO A 43 -32.99 0.95 -8.43
N VAL A 44 -32.25 1.68 -9.28
CA VAL A 44 -32.49 1.65 -10.73
C VAL A 44 -32.52 0.18 -11.15
N ALA A 45 -33.66 -0.28 -11.65
CA ALA A 45 -33.87 -1.71 -11.90
C ALA A 45 -32.72 -2.26 -12.76
N ASN A 46 -32.04 -3.29 -12.27
CA ASN A 46 -30.88 -3.96 -12.88
C ASN A 46 -29.52 -3.23 -12.83
N ALA A 47 -29.38 -2.12 -12.09
CA ALA A 47 -28.05 -1.53 -11.89
C ALA A 47 -27.16 -2.44 -11.04
N GLU A 48 -25.94 -2.68 -11.51
CA GLU A 48 -24.90 -3.30 -10.70
C GLU A 48 -24.29 -2.24 -9.77
N TRP A 49 -23.78 -2.66 -8.61
CA TRP A 49 -23.18 -1.76 -7.63
C TRP A 49 -21.76 -2.18 -7.25
N ALA A 50 -20.94 -1.20 -6.91
CA ALA A 50 -19.60 -1.40 -6.38
C ALA A 50 -19.24 -0.34 -5.35
N VAL A 51 -18.41 -0.74 -4.40
CA VAL A 51 -17.67 0.20 -3.54
C VAL A 51 -16.24 0.27 -4.08
N GLN A 52 -15.77 1.49 -4.27
CA GLN A 52 -14.45 1.80 -4.79
C GLN A 52 -13.67 2.58 -3.74
N LEU A 53 -12.35 2.38 -3.71
CA LEU A 53 -11.43 3.20 -2.95
C LEU A 53 -10.54 3.97 -3.94
N TRP A 54 -10.44 5.28 -3.76
CA TRP A 54 -9.67 6.16 -4.63
C TRP A 54 -8.63 6.97 -3.86
N ALA A 55 -7.49 7.20 -4.52
CA ALA A 55 -6.48 8.17 -4.15
C ALA A 55 -6.60 9.40 -5.04
N CYS A 56 -6.92 10.54 -4.45
CA CYS A 56 -7.09 11.83 -5.13
C CYS A 56 -6.00 12.82 -4.68
N ALA A 57 -5.78 13.88 -5.46
CA ALA A 57 -4.87 14.95 -5.07
C ALA A 57 -5.44 15.82 -3.93
N THR A 58 -6.76 15.97 -3.88
CA THR A 58 -7.49 16.72 -2.85
C THR A 58 -8.74 15.96 -2.44
N PRO A 59 -9.33 16.22 -1.26
CA PRO A 59 -10.61 15.64 -0.88
C PRO A 59 -11.67 15.86 -1.95
N PHE A 60 -12.48 14.84 -2.20
CA PHE A 60 -13.50 14.88 -3.25
C PHE A 60 -14.69 15.72 -2.80
N ALA A 61 -15.21 16.57 -3.69
CA ALA A 61 -16.31 17.49 -3.39
C ALA A 61 -17.59 17.19 -4.20
N GLY A 62 -17.65 16.04 -4.86
CA GLY A 62 -18.68 15.72 -5.84
C GLY A 62 -18.33 16.18 -7.26
N GLY A 63 -19.11 15.73 -8.25
CA GLY A 63 -18.86 15.95 -9.66
C GLY A 63 -17.97 14.88 -10.27
N GLU A 64 -17.13 15.27 -11.24
CA GLU A 64 -16.18 14.34 -11.86
C GLU A 64 -15.08 13.94 -10.89
N LEU A 65 -14.86 12.64 -10.77
CA LEU A 65 -13.84 12.07 -9.91
C LEU A 65 -12.53 11.90 -10.68
N HIS A 66 -11.51 12.65 -10.25
CA HIS A 66 -10.16 12.60 -10.79
C HIS A 66 -9.21 12.02 -9.74
N GLY A 67 -8.51 10.95 -10.11
CA GLY A 67 -7.59 10.24 -9.21
C GLY A 67 -7.28 8.83 -9.72
N THR A 68 -6.65 8.04 -8.85
CA THR A 68 -6.33 6.64 -9.12
C THR A 68 -7.28 5.75 -8.34
N LYS A 69 -7.96 4.83 -9.03
CA LYS A 69 -8.83 3.82 -8.38
C LYS A 69 -7.95 2.71 -7.81
N ILE A 70 -7.81 2.69 -6.48
CA ILE A 70 -6.95 1.74 -5.78
C ILE A 70 -7.58 0.36 -5.75
N ALA A 71 -8.89 0.30 -5.52
CA ALA A 71 -9.61 -0.95 -5.37
C ALA A 71 -11.09 -0.79 -5.71
N GLU A 72 -11.71 -1.89 -6.10
CA GLU A 72 -13.13 -1.99 -6.39
C GLU A 72 -13.64 -3.36 -5.96
N VAL A 73 -14.78 -3.38 -5.28
CA VAL A 73 -15.49 -4.61 -4.93
C VAL A 73 -16.97 -4.44 -5.26
N ARG A 74 -17.55 -5.47 -5.90
CA ARG A 74 -19.01 -5.53 -6.14
C ARG A 74 -19.76 -5.49 -4.82
N ALA A 75 -20.77 -4.63 -4.74
CA ALA A 75 -21.65 -4.52 -3.59
C ALA A 75 -23.04 -5.09 -3.95
N ALA A 76 -23.63 -5.83 -3.01
CA ALA A 76 -25.04 -6.17 -3.10
C ALA A 76 -25.84 -5.04 -2.45
N VAL A 77 -26.69 -4.36 -3.21
CA VAL A 77 -27.55 -3.29 -2.70
C VAL A 77 -29.00 -3.76 -2.82
N ALA A 78 -29.68 -3.93 -1.69
CA ALA A 78 -31.02 -4.51 -1.60
C ALA A 78 -31.96 -3.59 -0.81
N ALA A 79 -33.24 -3.56 -1.18
CA ALA A 79 -34.21 -2.59 -0.65
C ALA A 79 -34.67 -2.85 0.79
N GLU A 80 -34.55 -4.09 1.29
CA GLU A 80 -35.23 -4.51 2.52
C GLU A 80 -34.40 -4.34 3.82
N ALA A 81 -33.09 -4.09 3.71
CA ALA A 81 -32.21 -3.84 4.86
C ALA A 81 -30.89 -3.22 4.40
N PRO A 82 -30.18 -2.48 5.27
CA PRO A 82 -28.84 -2.01 4.95
C PRO A 82 -27.92 -3.20 4.67
N ALA A 83 -27.25 -3.14 3.53
CA ALA A 83 -26.31 -4.16 3.10
C ALA A 83 -24.95 -3.93 3.76
N TRP A 84 -24.26 -5.03 4.06
CA TRP A 84 -22.90 -4.99 4.57
C TRP A 84 -21.94 -5.46 3.49
N LEU A 85 -20.96 -4.61 3.18
CA LEU A 85 -19.80 -4.98 2.42
C LEU A 85 -18.63 -5.22 3.37
N ASP A 86 -18.02 -6.39 3.24
CA ASP A 86 -16.79 -6.75 3.93
C ASP A 86 -15.99 -7.68 3.02
N ALA A 87 -14.99 -7.12 2.35
CA ALA A 87 -14.27 -7.85 1.32
C ALA A 87 -12.83 -7.36 1.17
N THR A 88 -11.96 -8.29 0.80
CA THR A 88 -10.55 -8.02 0.50
C THR A 88 -10.30 -8.18 -0.99
N THR A 89 -9.57 -7.24 -1.57
CA THR A 89 -9.14 -7.27 -2.97
C THR A 89 -7.72 -6.74 -3.11
N THR A 90 -7.12 -6.89 -4.30
CA THR A 90 -5.81 -6.34 -4.60
C THR A 90 -5.85 -4.81 -4.60
N ALA A 91 -4.89 -4.19 -3.93
CA ALA A 91 -4.68 -2.75 -3.95
C ALA A 91 -3.74 -2.35 -5.10
N LEU A 92 -4.15 -1.34 -5.86
CA LEU A 92 -3.38 -0.72 -6.94
C LEU A 92 -3.10 0.75 -6.58
N PRO A 93 -2.21 1.02 -5.61
CA PRO A 93 -1.90 2.38 -5.23
C PRO A 93 -1.21 3.14 -6.38
N PRO A 94 -1.40 4.47 -6.47
CA PRO A 94 -0.74 5.30 -7.47
C PRO A 94 0.78 5.18 -7.40
N ALA A 95 1.44 5.29 -8.55
CA ALA A 95 2.89 5.30 -8.62
C ALA A 95 3.47 6.59 -8.02
N GLY A 96 4.64 6.46 -7.39
CA GLY A 96 5.40 7.58 -6.84
C GLY A 96 5.24 7.74 -5.32
N ALA A 97 5.71 8.88 -4.81
CA ALA A 97 5.84 9.13 -3.37
C ALA A 97 4.89 10.23 -2.84
N GLY A 98 3.87 10.58 -3.61
CA GLY A 98 2.90 11.63 -3.27
C GLY A 98 2.03 11.29 -2.07
N GLU A 99 1.45 12.33 -1.47
CA GLU A 99 0.36 12.19 -0.51
C GLU A 99 -0.98 12.29 -1.24
N HIS A 100 -1.94 11.47 -0.82
CA HIS A 100 -3.24 11.35 -1.48
C HIS A 100 -4.37 11.50 -0.48
N ALA A 101 -5.37 12.31 -0.85
CA ALA A 101 -6.66 12.32 -0.17
C ALA A 101 -7.40 11.02 -0.51
N MET A 102 -7.89 10.33 0.51
CA MET A 102 -8.54 9.04 0.36
C MET A 102 -10.05 9.21 0.37
N VAL A 103 -10.72 8.59 -0.61
CA VAL A 103 -12.19 8.63 -0.71
C VAL A 103 -12.74 7.23 -0.98
N LEU A 104 -13.72 6.82 -0.16
CA LEU A 104 -14.57 5.66 -0.43
C LEU A 104 -15.76 6.13 -1.27
N VAL A 105 -16.08 5.41 -2.34
CA VAL A 105 -17.11 5.81 -3.30
C VAL A 105 -18.08 4.65 -3.48
N LEU A 106 -19.38 4.93 -3.38
CA LEU A 106 -20.44 4.02 -3.77
C LEU A 106 -20.87 4.39 -5.19
N ALA A 107 -20.64 3.48 -6.14
CA ALA A 107 -20.93 3.69 -7.54
C ALA A 107 -21.83 2.59 -8.10
N SER A 108 -22.66 2.95 -9.08
CA SER A 108 -23.43 2.02 -9.88
C SER A 108 -23.00 2.05 -11.35
N GLY A 109 -23.46 1.05 -12.09
CA GLY A 109 -23.30 0.98 -13.53
C GLY A 109 -23.71 -0.37 -14.11
N ASP A 110 -23.13 -0.72 -15.24
CA ASP A 110 -23.45 -1.92 -16.01
C ASP A 110 -22.18 -2.60 -16.55
N ASP A 111 -22.28 -3.91 -16.83
CA ASP A 111 -21.20 -4.72 -17.42
C ASP A 111 -19.83 -4.52 -16.76
N GLY A 112 -19.81 -4.36 -15.43
CA GLY A 112 -18.58 -4.13 -14.65
C GLY A 112 -17.95 -2.75 -14.76
N HIS A 113 -18.63 -1.77 -15.32
CA HIS A 113 -18.19 -0.38 -15.39
C HIS A 113 -19.01 0.46 -14.41
N PHE A 114 -18.38 0.93 -13.34
CA PHE A 114 -19.02 1.67 -12.25
C PHE A 114 -18.62 3.15 -12.28
N ALA A 115 -19.37 3.95 -13.01
CA ALA A 115 -19.08 5.37 -13.22
C ALA A 115 -20.11 6.32 -12.58
N ALA A 116 -21.30 5.83 -12.21
CA ALA A 116 -22.34 6.66 -11.60
C ALA A 116 -22.15 6.73 -10.08
N ILE A 117 -21.59 7.83 -9.56
CA ILE A 117 -21.31 7.99 -8.13
C ILE A 117 -22.58 8.43 -7.40
N HIS A 118 -23.04 7.60 -6.47
CA HIS A 118 -24.23 7.87 -5.66
C HIS A 118 -23.90 8.53 -4.33
N ASP A 119 -22.80 8.12 -3.70
CA ASP A 119 -22.34 8.69 -2.45
C ASP A 119 -20.83 8.48 -2.25
N TYR A 120 -20.24 9.24 -1.32
CA TYR A 120 -18.82 9.16 -1.01
C TYR A 120 -18.50 9.53 0.44
N ALA A 121 -17.41 8.98 0.95
CA ALA A 121 -16.86 9.31 2.25
C ALA A 121 -15.37 9.66 2.13
N ASN A 122 -15.03 10.92 2.41
CA ASN A 122 -13.63 11.35 2.51
C ASN A 122 -13.04 10.96 3.86
N TYR A 123 -11.78 10.51 3.86
CA TYR A 123 -11.03 10.29 5.08
C TYR A 123 -10.15 11.51 5.40
N PRO A 124 -10.05 11.91 6.68
CA PRO A 124 -9.39 13.15 7.07
C PRO A 124 -7.87 13.10 6.98
N HIS A 125 -7.27 11.91 6.94
CA HIS A 125 -5.83 11.73 6.84
C HIS A 125 -5.43 11.41 5.40
N ALA A 126 -4.46 12.17 4.89
CA ALA A 126 -3.83 11.84 3.64
C ALA A 126 -2.98 10.58 3.79
N GLU A 127 -2.93 9.77 2.73
CA GLU A 127 -2.19 8.52 2.69
C GLU A 127 -0.92 8.69 1.84
N ARG A 128 0.18 8.10 2.31
CA ARG A 128 1.43 8.00 1.55
C ARG A 128 1.81 6.54 1.41
N PHE A 129 1.80 6.02 0.19
CA PHE A 129 2.10 4.63 -0.08
C PHE A 129 3.61 4.35 0.01
N VAL A 130 3.98 3.35 0.80
CA VAL A 130 5.37 2.90 0.96
C VAL A 130 5.69 1.86 -0.13
N LEU A 131 6.06 2.35 -1.30
CA LEU A 131 6.34 1.52 -2.48
C LEU A 131 7.85 1.46 -2.78
N PRO A 132 8.34 0.43 -3.49
CA PRO A 132 9.65 0.44 -4.11
C PRO A 132 9.82 1.72 -4.93
N ARG A 133 10.97 2.38 -4.77
CA ARG A 133 11.19 3.72 -5.29
C ARG A 133 12.55 3.89 -5.94
N LEU A 134 12.61 4.79 -6.91
CA LEU A 134 13.83 5.33 -7.48
C LEU A 134 14.39 6.39 -6.52
N GLY A 135 15.71 6.54 -6.51
CA GLY A 135 16.40 7.56 -5.71
C GLY A 135 17.72 7.99 -6.33
N GLY A 136 18.26 9.08 -5.82
CA GLY A 136 19.45 9.72 -6.37
C GLY A 136 19.20 10.30 -7.78
N THR A 137 20.28 10.48 -8.53
CA THR A 137 20.20 10.94 -9.92
C THR A 137 19.66 9.84 -10.80
N VAL A 138 18.64 10.15 -11.59
CA VAL A 138 18.07 9.26 -12.60
C VAL A 138 18.22 9.91 -13.97
N GLY A 139 18.84 9.20 -14.90
CA GLY A 139 19.18 9.73 -16.22
C GLY A 139 19.21 8.66 -17.28
N TYR A 140 19.18 9.11 -18.54
CA TYR A 140 19.37 8.24 -19.68
C TYR A 140 20.19 8.94 -20.77
N ARG A 141 20.87 8.14 -21.60
CA ARG A 141 21.55 8.60 -22.81
C ARG A 141 21.31 7.61 -23.94
N ILE A 142 20.79 8.08 -25.07
CA ILE A 142 20.62 7.26 -26.27
C ILE A 142 21.78 7.55 -27.21
N ASP A 143 22.42 6.49 -27.71
CA ASP A 143 23.55 6.58 -28.64
C ASP A 143 23.58 5.35 -29.56
N GLY A 144 23.57 5.56 -30.87
CA GLY A 144 23.76 4.49 -31.86
C GLY A 144 22.86 3.26 -31.69
N GLY A 145 21.58 3.43 -31.35
CA GLY A 145 20.63 2.31 -31.12
C GLY A 145 20.79 1.60 -29.78
N SER A 146 21.65 2.11 -28.89
CA SER A 146 21.75 1.70 -27.50
C SER A 146 21.22 2.80 -26.58
N VAL A 147 20.77 2.42 -25.39
CA VAL A 147 20.42 3.34 -24.30
C VAL A 147 21.21 2.97 -23.06
N THR A 148 21.88 3.97 -22.48
CA THR A 148 22.46 3.88 -21.14
C THR A 148 21.46 4.46 -20.15
N LEU A 149 21.09 3.68 -19.14
CA LEU A 149 20.26 4.09 -18.00
C LEU A 149 21.16 4.23 -16.78
N GLU A 150 21.03 5.35 -16.07
CA GLU A 150 21.73 5.63 -14.82
C GLU A 150 20.69 5.86 -13.72
N VAL A 151 20.79 5.10 -12.63
CA VAL A 151 19.89 5.21 -11.47
C VAL A 151 20.73 5.20 -10.21
N GLY A 152 20.64 6.28 -9.43
CA GLY A 152 21.38 6.43 -8.19
C GLY A 152 21.07 5.32 -7.18
N SER A 153 19.79 4.99 -6.99
CA SER A 153 19.35 3.87 -6.16
C SER A 153 17.97 3.33 -6.56
N VAL A 154 17.74 2.04 -6.35
CA VAL A 154 16.41 1.43 -6.26
C VAL A 154 16.24 0.89 -4.86
N ALA A 155 15.27 1.41 -4.10
CA ALA A 155 15.07 1.05 -2.70
C ALA A 155 13.68 0.46 -2.47
N ASN A 156 13.59 -0.53 -1.58
CA ASN A 156 12.32 -1.01 -1.04
C ASN A 156 12.18 -0.49 0.40
N PRO A 157 11.49 0.64 0.63
CA PRO A 157 11.37 1.26 1.95
C PRO A 157 10.39 0.56 2.90
N ARG A 158 9.75 -0.55 2.45
CA ARG A 158 8.85 -1.33 3.29
C ARG A 158 9.60 -2.00 4.46
N PRO A 159 8.89 -2.45 5.51
CA PRO A 159 9.49 -3.20 6.61
C PRO A 159 10.30 -4.42 6.14
N ALA A 160 11.30 -4.84 6.92
CA ALA A 160 12.29 -5.84 6.52
C ALA A 160 11.73 -7.22 6.14
N ASP A 161 10.53 -7.56 6.62
CA ASP A 161 9.80 -8.78 6.30
C ASP A 161 8.95 -8.68 5.02
N ASN A 162 8.91 -7.51 4.38
CA ASN A 162 8.14 -7.25 3.17
C ASN A 162 9.06 -7.27 1.93
N LEU A 163 9.15 -8.45 1.31
CA LEU A 163 9.86 -8.68 0.06
C LEU A 163 9.06 -8.11 -1.12
N SER A 164 9.73 -7.43 -2.04
CA SER A 164 9.09 -7.01 -3.30
C SER A 164 8.77 -8.21 -4.20
N GLY A 165 7.83 -8.02 -5.11
CA GLY A 165 7.77 -8.81 -6.34
C GLY A 165 9.04 -8.63 -7.19
N SER A 166 9.09 -9.33 -8.33
CA SER A 166 10.16 -9.09 -9.31
C SER A 166 10.09 -7.64 -9.79
N LEU A 167 11.19 -6.92 -9.63
CA LEU A 167 11.36 -5.54 -10.05
C LEU A 167 11.98 -5.49 -11.44
N ALA A 168 11.58 -4.50 -12.22
CA ALA A 168 12.19 -4.17 -13.50
C ALA A 168 12.25 -2.65 -13.68
N LEU A 169 13.28 -2.18 -14.37
CA LEU A 169 13.31 -0.84 -14.93
C LEU A 169 12.87 -0.90 -16.37
N GLU A 170 11.90 -0.08 -16.74
CA GLU A 170 11.42 0.02 -18.11
C GLU A 170 11.49 1.45 -18.59
N PHE A 171 12.20 1.68 -19.69
CA PHE A 171 12.30 2.97 -20.34
C PHE A 171 11.29 3.04 -21.48
N TRP A 172 10.37 3.99 -21.40
CA TRP A 172 9.23 4.12 -22.31
C TRP A 172 9.23 5.47 -23.02
N ALA A 173 8.74 5.45 -24.26
CA ALA A 173 8.34 6.62 -25.03
C ALA A 173 6.81 6.72 -25.05
N LEU A 174 6.25 7.67 -24.30
CA LEU A 174 4.79 7.84 -24.21
C LEU A 174 4.25 8.90 -25.17
N ALA A 175 2.96 8.80 -25.48
CA ALA A 175 2.24 9.78 -26.30
C ALA A 175 1.87 11.07 -25.54
N ALA A 176 1.89 11.05 -24.20
CA ALA A 176 1.57 12.18 -23.32
C ALA A 176 2.43 12.13 -22.05
N PRO A 177 2.57 13.25 -21.29
CA PRO A 177 3.29 13.26 -20.02
C PRO A 177 2.75 12.20 -19.05
N TYR A 178 3.64 11.45 -18.40
CA TYR A 178 3.25 10.49 -17.38
C TYR A 178 3.13 11.17 -16.01
N ALA A 179 1.97 11.01 -15.36
CA ALA A 179 1.68 11.55 -14.05
C ALA A 179 1.24 10.46 -13.05
N GLY A 180 1.78 9.24 -13.18
CA GLY A 180 1.51 8.14 -12.25
C GLY A 180 0.19 7.39 -12.48
N ALA A 181 -0.42 7.54 -13.65
CA ALA A 181 -1.65 6.83 -14.01
C ALA A 181 -1.41 5.32 -14.21
N ASP A 182 -2.43 4.50 -13.90
CA ASP A 182 -2.37 3.03 -14.06
C ASP A 182 -2.28 2.61 -15.52
N ALA A 183 -3.02 3.30 -16.40
CA ALA A 183 -3.01 3.08 -17.83
C ALA A 183 -2.20 4.18 -18.53
N PHE A 184 -1.38 3.77 -19.49
CA PHE A 184 -0.61 4.66 -20.35
C PHE A 184 -0.47 4.06 -21.75
N ALA A 185 -0.21 4.93 -22.73
CA ALA A 185 -0.01 4.54 -24.12
C ALA A 185 1.38 4.99 -24.59
N GLY A 186 2.14 4.05 -25.15
CA GLY A 186 3.50 4.31 -25.62
C GLY A 186 4.23 3.06 -26.08
N SER A 187 5.50 3.21 -26.41
CA SER A 187 6.39 2.14 -26.84
C SER A 187 7.49 1.93 -25.81
N LYS A 188 7.69 0.68 -25.36
CA LYS A 188 8.83 0.31 -24.51
C LYS A 188 10.10 0.34 -25.35
N LEU A 189 11.04 1.22 -25.00
CA LEU A 189 12.30 1.37 -25.70
C LEU A 189 13.38 0.42 -25.17
N ALA A 190 13.44 0.20 -23.86
CA ALA A 190 14.36 -0.75 -23.24
C ALA A 190 13.83 -1.20 -21.87
N GLY A 191 14.41 -2.27 -21.33
CA GLY A 191 14.17 -2.63 -19.95
C GLY A 191 15.18 -3.66 -19.42
N VAL A 192 15.31 -3.70 -18.10
CA VAL A 192 16.19 -4.61 -17.38
C VAL A 192 15.47 -5.14 -16.14
N ASP A 193 15.57 -6.44 -15.91
CA ASP A 193 15.06 -7.09 -14.71
C ASP A 193 16.06 -6.92 -13.56
N LEU A 194 15.56 -6.53 -12.40
CA LEU A 194 16.36 -6.33 -11.18
C LEU A 194 16.21 -7.47 -10.16
N GLY A 195 15.31 -8.43 -10.41
CA GLY A 195 14.98 -9.48 -9.44
C GLY A 195 14.15 -8.94 -8.27
N THR A 196 14.25 -9.54 -7.09
CA THR A 196 13.50 -9.10 -5.91
C THR A 196 14.39 -8.29 -4.96
N LEU A 197 13.77 -7.41 -4.17
CA LEU A 197 14.46 -6.57 -3.19
C LEU A 197 13.75 -6.70 -1.83
N ALA A 198 14.50 -7.15 -0.82
CA ALA A 198 13.98 -7.22 0.55
C ALA A 198 13.63 -5.83 1.09
N GLY A 199 12.65 -5.75 1.98
CA GLY A 199 12.30 -4.50 2.64
C GLY A 199 13.48 -3.95 3.44
N GLY A 200 13.60 -2.62 3.47
CA GLY A 200 14.73 -1.91 4.05
C GLY A 200 16.02 -1.97 3.24
N CYS A 201 16.08 -2.71 2.13
CA CYS A 201 17.26 -2.78 1.28
C CYS A 201 17.20 -1.80 0.10
N ALA A 202 18.38 -1.51 -0.43
CA ALA A 202 18.56 -0.74 -1.65
C ALA A 202 19.63 -1.38 -2.56
N LEU A 203 19.49 -1.16 -3.85
CA LEU A 203 20.52 -1.31 -4.86
C LEU A 203 21.02 0.10 -5.17
N ASP A 204 22.33 0.33 -5.17
CA ASP A 204 22.93 1.65 -5.38
C ASP A 204 23.85 1.66 -6.61
N GLY A 205 23.97 2.83 -7.26
CA GLY A 205 24.91 3.06 -8.35
C GLY A 205 24.65 2.18 -9.58
N LEU A 206 23.40 2.12 -10.04
CA LEU A 206 23.02 1.25 -11.14
C LEU A 206 23.30 1.94 -12.49
N THR A 207 24.02 1.24 -13.36
CA THR A 207 24.26 1.66 -14.75
C THR A 207 24.04 0.49 -15.69
N PHE A 208 23.17 0.66 -16.68
CA PHE A 208 22.84 -0.38 -17.66
C PHE A 208 23.00 0.17 -19.07
N THR A 209 23.70 -0.55 -19.93
CA THR A 209 23.73 -0.28 -21.37
C THR A 209 22.94 -1.36 -22.07
N LEU A 210 21.83 -0.97 -22.70
CA LEU A 210 20.82 -1.86 -23.26
C LEU A 210 20.62 -1.55 -24.75
N SER A 211 20.21 -2.54 -25.53
CA SER A 211 19.67 -2.29 -26.86
C SER A 211 18.41 -1.43 -26.75
N CYS A 212 18.35 -0.37 -27.54
CA CYS A 212 17.20 0.52 -27.60
C CYS A 212 16.36 0.14 -28.83
N ALA A 213 15.07 -0.14 -28.62
CA ALA A 213 14.13 -0.23 -29.72
C ALA A 213 14.03 1.12 -30.46
N GLY A 214 13.57 1.09 -31.72
CA GLY A 214 13.41 2.28 -32.54
C GLY A 214 12.52 3.32 -31.85
N GLN A 215 12.95 4.59 -31.87
CA GLN A 215 12.16 5.68 -31.30
C GLN A 215 10.95 5.98 -32.20
N PRO A 216 9.77 6.29 -31.62
CA PRO A 216 8.65 6.78 -32.40
C PRO A 216 9.01 8.08 -33.14
N ASP A 217 8.40 8.27 -34.30
CA ASP A 217 8.46 9.56 -35.00
C ASP A 217 7.74 10.65 -34.20
N GLY A 218 8.22 11.88 -34.31
CA GLY A 218 7.61 13.05 -33.67
C GLY A 218 7.97 13.22 -32.18
N VAL A 219 7.16 14.01 -31.48
CA VAL A 219 7.35 14.32 -30.06
C VAL A 219 6.80 13.17 -29.21
N TRP A 220 7.61 12.68 -28.30
CA TRP A 220 7.25 11.67 -27.31
C TRP A 220 7.80 12.05 -25.94
N TYR A 221 7.22 11.49 -24.89
CA TYR A 221 7.53 11.81 -23.51
C TYR A 221 8.33 10.66 -22.89
N PRO A 222 9.65 10.82 -22.66
CA PRO A 222 10.47 9.78 -22.06
C PRO A 222 10.10 9.62 -20.59
N VAL A 223 10.00 8.36 -20.16
CA VAL A 223 9.82 8.03 -18.74
C VAL A 223 10.57 6.75 -18.42
N LEU A 224 11.31 6.76 -17.31
CA LEU A 224 11.84 5.56 -16.70
C LEU A 224 10.88 5.12 -15.60
N MET A 225 10.32 3.92 -15.72
CA MET A 225 9.39 3.34 -14.75
C MET A 225 10.08 2.25 -13.95
N LEU A 226 9.93 2.30 -12.62
CA LEU A 226 10.17 1.17 -11.74
C LEU A 226 8.90 0.35 -11.66
N ARG A 227 8.96 -0.87 -12.17
CA ARG A 227 7.83 -1.80 -12.30
C ARG A 227 8.02 -2.94 -11.31
N GLU A 228 6.92 -3.41 -10.72
CA GLU A 228 6.90 -4.57 -9.85
C GLU A 228 5.86 -5.58 -10.35
N TRP A 229 6.24 -6.87 -10.37
CA TRP A 229 5.33 -7.95 -10.67
C TRP A 229 4.46 -8.29 -9.46
N THR A 230 3.15 -8.16 -9.61
CA THR A 230 2.14 -8.41 -8.58
C THR A 230 1.12 -9.46 -9.05
N ALA A 231 0.13 -9.78 -8.22
CA ALA A 231 -1.01 -10.60 -8.64
C ALA A 231 -1.82 -9.97 -9.79
N ALA A 232 -1.75 -8.64 -9.94
CA ALA A 232 -2.37 -7.90 -11.05
C ALA A 232 -1.45 -7.78 -12.28
N GLY A 233 -0.29 -8.45 -12.28
CA GLY A 233 0.76 -8.30 -13.28
C GLY A 233 1.71 -7.15 -12.97
N TRP A 234 2.35 -6.60 -14.00
CA TRP A 234 3.29 -5.48 -13.84
C TRP A 234 2.56 -4.19 -13.45
N VAL A 235 2.95 -3.60 -12.32
CA VAL A 235 2.43 -2.33 -11.80
C VAL A 235 3.57 -1.32 -11.67
N THR A 236 3.31 -0.05 -11.97
CA THR A 236 4.30 1.02 -11.81
C THR A 236 4.31 1.42 -10.35
N ARG A 237 5.47 1.34 -9.70
CA ARG A 237 5.64 1.72 -8.29
C ARG A 237 6.24 3.09 -8.14
N ASP A 238 7.15 3.44 -9.04
CA ASP A 238 7.75 4.76 -9.11
C ASP A 238 8.19 5.07 -10.54
N TYR A 239 8.48 6.33 -10.82
CA TYR A 239 8.89 6.75 -12.15
C TYR A 239 9.72 8.04 -12.13
N THR A 240 10.46 8.28 -13.20
CA THR A 240 11.07 9.57 -13.50
C THR A 240 10.68 9.97 -14.92
N ALA A 241 9.87 11.02 -15.03
CA ALA A 241 9.54 11.62 -16.32
C ALA A 241 10.63 12.61 -16.74
N PHE A 242 10.97 12.63 -18.03
CA PHE A 242 11.98 13.51 -18.59
C PHE A 242 11.36 14.54 -19.54
N ALA A 243 12.17 15.50 -19.97
CA ALA A 243 11.77 16.46 -21.00
C ALA A 243 11.37 15.74 -22.30
N PRO A 244 10.35 16.23 -23.03
CA PRO A 244 9.91 15.56 -24.26
C PRO A 244 11.01 15.54 -25.32
N SER A 245 10.96 14.53 -26.18
CA SER A 245 11.90 14.41 -27.30
C SER A 245 11.80 15.63 -28.22
N GLY A 246 12.95 16.15 -28.64
CA GLY A 246 13.01 17.37 -29.44
C GLY A 246 12.73 18.66 -28.68
N ALA A 247 12.45 18.62 -27.37
CA ALA A 247 12.53 19.83 -26.54
C ALA A 247 13.98 20.31 -26.55
N ALA A 248 14.19 21.58 -26.91
CA ALA A 248 15.47 22.22 -26.69
C ALA A 248 15.83 22.05 -25.22
N ALA A 249 16.99 21.44 -24.94
CA ALA A 249 17.51 21.40 -23.58
C ALA A 249 17.45 22.82 -23.03
N PRO A 250 16.89 23.07 -21.83
CA PRO A 250 17.01 24.38 -21.22
C PRO A 250 18.50 24.67 -21.18
N LEU A 251 18.92 25.72 -21.89
CA LEU A 251 20.29 26.18 -21.89
C LEU A 251 20.66 26.32 -20.40
N ALA A 252 21.55 25.46 -19.92
CA ALA A 252 21.99 25.50 -18.54
C ALA A 252 22.39 26.95 -18.28
N ALA A 253 21.60 27.64 -17.45
CA ALA A 253 21.92 29.01 -17.08
C ALA A 253 23.30 28.92 -16.43
N ALA A 254 24.30 29.47 -17.13
CA ALA A 254 25.64 29.62 -16.61
C ALA A 254 25.51 30.24 -15.20
N PRO A 255 26.26 29.75 -14.19
CA PRO A 255 26.12 30.24 -12.83
C PRO A 255 26.38 31.75 -12.83
N VAL A 256 25.32 32.53 -12.66
CA VAL A 256 25.44 33.96 -12.42
C VAL A 256 26.05 34.08 -11.04
N ALA A 257 27.31 34.51 -11.01
CA ALA A 257 28.02 34.84 -9.79
C ALA A 257 27.13 35.76 -8.93
N GLN A 258 26.82 35.31 -7.71
CA GLN A 258 26.16 36.15 -6.72
C GLN A 258 27.06 37.33 -6.40
N ALA A 259 26.62 38.54 -6.79
CA ALA A 259 27.12 39.78 -6.23
C ALA A 259 26.62 39.91 -4.77
N PRO A 260 27.39 40.49 -3.84
CA PRO A 260 27.09 40.44 -2.42
C PRO A 260 25.82 41.22 -2.08
N ALA A 261 25.06 40.65 -1.15
CA ALA A 261 23.88 41.25 -0.54
C ALA A 261 24.23 42.58 0.13
N VAL A 262 23.51 43.65 -0.24
CA VAL A 262 23.49 44.90 0.51
C VAL A 262 22.43 44.77 1.59
N GLU A 263 22.94 44.76 2.83
CA GLU A 263 22.24 44.87 4.09
C GLU A 263 21.31 46.10 4.10
N THR A 264 20.00 45.87 4.19
CA THR A 264 19.01 46.93 4.41
C THR A 264 18.67 46.97 5.90
N ALA A 265 19.12 48.05 6.53
CA ALA A 265 18.81 48.39 7.91
C ALA A 265 17.31 48.67 8.10
N PRO A 266 16.66 48.18 9.17
CA PRO A 266 15.25 48.44 9.43
C PRO A 266 15.04 49.83 10.04
N LEU A 267 14.11 50.60 9.48
CA LEU A 267 13.59 51.82 10.09
C LEU A 267 12.66 51.49 11.25
N ALA A 268 12.91 52.19 12.35
CA ALA A 268 12.20 52.14 13.62
C ALA A 268 10.74 52.60 13.50
N GLU A 269 9.87 51.87 14.20
CA GLU A 269 8.54 52.33 14.59
C GLU A 269 8.53 52.46 16.12
N ALA A 270 8.12 53.62 16.62
CA ALA A 270 8.09 54.00 18.03
C ALA A 270 6.62 54.12 18.51
N PRO A 271 6.34 54.22 19.82
CA PRO A 271 5.75 53.13 20.59
C PRO A 271 4.34 53.46 21.12
N VAL A 272 3.55 52.44 21.48
CA VAL A 272 2.30 52.62 22.23
C VAL A 272 2.30 51.74 23.49
N ILE A 273 2.69 52.38 24.61
CA ILE A 273 2.16 52.35 25.99
C ILE A 273 1.81 50.99 26.67
N GLU A 274 2.48 50.74 27.81
CA GLU A 274 2.26 49.78 28.91
C GLU A 274 0.79 49.55 29.36
N ALA A 275 0.31 48.30 29.53
CA ALA A 275 0.36 47.41 30.73
C ALA A 275 -0.71 47.74 31.82
N PRO A 276 -1.15 46.80 32.72
CA PRO A 276 -0.53 45.51 33.04
C PRO A 276 -1.47 44.29 33.29
N ALA A 277 -0.84 43.12 33.17
CA ALA A 277 -0.92 41.89 33.97
C ALA A 277 -2.18 41.54 34.79
N ALA A 278 -2.65 40.30 34.62
CA ALA A 278 -2.81 39.34 35.74
C ALA A 278 -3.05 37.90 35.23
N ALA A 279 -2.06 37.02 35.43
CA ALA A 279 -2.27 35.62 35.80
C ALA A 279 -1.89 35.55 37.29
N PRO A 280 -2.52 34.72 38.16
CA PRO A 280 -2.27 33.26 38.15
C PRO A 280 -3.40 32.38 38.73
N ALA A 281 -3.34 31.05 38.49
CA ALA A 281 -3.75 29.93 39.36
C ALA A 281 -3.97 28.71 38.44
N VAL A 282 -3.15 27.66 38.40
CA VAL A 282 -2.83 26.65 39.43
C VAL A 282 -4.06 26.14 40.18
N VAL A 283 -4.65 25.04 39.68
CA VAL A 283 -5.23 23.99 40.54
C VAL A 283 -5.05 22.62 39.85
N GLU A 284 -4.06 21.87 40.31
CA GLU A 284 -4.10 20.40 40.32
C GLU A 284 -4.88 19.98 41.58
N PRO A 285 -5.67 18.89 41.53
CA PRO A 285 -5.36 17.81 42.46
C PRO A 285 -5.51 16.43 41.81
N ALA A 286 -4.48 15.61 41.99
CA ALA A 286 -4.51 14.14 41.94
C ALA A 286 -5.09 13.56 43.26
N PRO A 287 -5.21 12.23 43.48
CA PRO A 287 -5.50 11.07 42.60
C PRO A 287 -6.53 10.07 43.22
N ALA A 288 -6.69 8.90 42.57
CA ALA A 288 -7.24 7.60 43.02
C ALA A 288 -8.72 7.33 42.60
N VAL A 289 -9.12 6.16 42.10
CA VAL A 289 -8.84 4.78 42.52
C VAL A 289 -9.01 3.78 41.36
N LYS A 290 -8.09 2.82 41.22
CA LYS A 290 -8.28 1.53 40.51
C LYS A 290 -9.01 0.53 41.42
N PRO A 291 -9.88 -0.35 40.92
CA PRO A 291 -10.10 -1.65 41.54
C PRO A 291 -9.28 -2.74 40.86
N ALA A 292 -8.85 -3.68 41.69
CA ALA A 292 -7.84 -4.67 41.43
C ALA A 292 -8.35 -5.93 40.71
N LYS A 293 -7.40 -6.61 40.05
CA LYS A 293 -7.44 -8.02 39.67
C LYS A 293 -7.75 -8.90 40.89
N ALA A 294 -8.75 -9.76 40.80
CA ALA A 294 -8.90 -10.91 41.68
C ALA A 294 -7.95 -12.04 41.20
N LYS A 295 -6.98 -12.39 42.05
CA LYS A 295 -6.17 -13.61 41.94
C LYS A 295 -6.91 -14.75 42.64
N ALA A 296 -7.19 -15.85 41.94
CA ALA A 296 -7.48 -17.13 42.56
C ALA A 296 -6.17 -17.94 42.74
N ARG A 297 -6.06 -18.47 43.96
CA ARG A 297 -5.00 -19.19 44.69
C ARG A 297 -4.28 -20.31 43.91
N LYS A 298 -2.95 -20.34 44.01
CA LYS A 298 -2.12 -21.55 43.78
C LYS A 298 -2.19 -22.47 45.01
N ALA A 299 -2.33 -23.77 44.77
CA ALA A 299 -1.86 -24.83 45.65
C ALA A 299 -0.73 -25.59 44.91
N LYS A 300 0.33 -25.96 45.62
CA LYS A 300 1.57 -26.58 45.11
C LYS A 300 1.80 -27.92 45.79
N ALA A 301 1.97 -28.98 45.01
CA ALA A 301 2.78 -30.20 45.20
C ALA A 301 2.34 -31.23 44.13
N ALA A 302 3.14 -32.09 43.48
CA ALA A 302 4.58 -32.23 43.27
C ALA A 302 4.77 -33.22 42.09
N ALA A 303 5.73 -32.91 41.20
CA ALA A 303 6.55 -33.81 40.38
C ALA A 303 5.92 -34.97 39.55
N SER A 304 5.51 -34.66 38.31
CA SER A 304 6.10 -35.18 37.06
C SER A 304 5.79 -34.16 35.95
N GLY A 305 6.75 -33.81 35.08
CA GLY A 305 6.58 -32.70 34.13
C GLY A 305 5.37 -32.93 33.20
N PRO A 306 4.55 -31.92 32.86
CA PRO A 306 3.37 -32.14 32.05
C PRO A 306 3.82 -32.47 30.62
N ALA A 307 3.59 -33.70 30.19
CA ALA A 307 3.73 -34.07 28.79
C ALA A 307 2.84 -33.15 27.94
N VAL A 308 3.40 -32.54 26.91
CA VAL A 308 2.68 -31.59 26.05
C VAL A 308 1.81 -32.39 25.08
N SER A 309 0.49 -32.16 25.09
CA SER A 309 -0.46 -32.89 24.24
C SER A 309 -0.36 -32.44 22.78
N VAL A 310 -0.08 -33.37 21.88
CA VAL A 310 0.16 -33.10 20.47
C VAL A 310 -1.09 -32.60 19.75
N ASN A 311 -2.28 -33.07 20.13
CA ASN A 311 -3.52 -32.68 19.46
C ASN A 311 -4.12 -31.38 20.01
N THR A 312 -3.86 -31.02 21.27
CA THR A 312 -4.53 -29.88 21.93
C THR A 312 -3.63 -28.67 22.20
N SER A 313 -2.31 -28.83 22.16
CA SER A 313 -1.38 -27.74 22.50
C SER A 313 -1.31 -26.63 21.43
N THR A 314 -0.91 -25.42 21.80
CA THR A 314 -0.66 -24.34 20.84
C THR A 314 0.73 -24.47 20.21
N VAL A 315 0.96 -23.77 19.09
CA VAL A 315 2.29 -23.71 18.43
C VAL A 315 3.38 -23.23 19.40
N THR A 316 3.04 -22.30 20.30
CA THR A 316 3.95 -21.76 21.32
C THR A 316 4.33 -22.81 22.37
N ALA A 317 3.35 -23.58 22.87
CA ALA A 317 3.60 -24.64 23.84
C ALA A 317 4.40 -25.81 23.25
N LEU A 318 4.22 -26.13 21.96
CA LEU A 318 5.05 -27.14 21.27
C LEU A 318 6.48 -26.67 21.00
N ALA A 319 6.68 -25.37 20.74
CA ALA A 319 8.00 -24.79 20.52
C ALA A 319 8.84 -24.65 21.81
N GLU A 320 8.21 -24.74 22.99
CA GLU A 320 8.91 -24.78 24.28
C GLU A 320 9.53 -26.16 24.58
N VAL A 321 9.13 -27.21 23.85
CA VAL A 321 9.71 -28.55 23.98
C VAL A 321 11.12 -28.56 23.38
N LYS A 322 12.11 -28.93 24.20
CA LYS A 322 13.53 -28.92 23.81
C LYS A 322 13.77 -29.84 22.60
N GLY A 323 14.00 -29.23 21.43
CA GLY A 323 14.25 -29.93 20.17
C GLY A 323 13.17 -29.71 19.09
N ILE A 324 12.06 -29.05 19.42
CA ILE A 324 11.03 -28.65 18.44
C ILE A 324 11.28 -27.18 18.05
N SER A 325 11.57 -26.92 16.77
CA SER A 325 11.63 -25.55 16.25
C SER A 325 10.22 -25.00 15.99
N LYS A 326 10.06 -23.68 15.94
CA LYS A 326 8.76 -23.03 15.61
C LYS A 326 8.17 -23.56 14.29
N THR A 327 9.02 -23.87 13.31
CA THR A 327 8.63 -24.46 12.02
C THR A 327 8.09 -25.88 12.18
N VAL A 328 8.72 -26.71 13.01
CA VAL A 328 8.25 -28.08 13.29
C VAL A 328 6.98 -28.06 14.13
N ALA A 329 6.87 -27.15 15.10
CA ALA A 329 5.65 -26.95 15.88
C ALA A 329 4.45 -26.56 15.00
N ALA A 330 4.64 -25.64 14.06
CA ALA A 330 3.61 -25.26 13.10
C ALA A 330 3.22 -26.43 12.18
N ALA A 331 4.19 -27.24 11.73
CA ALA A 331 3.92 -28.43 10.92
C ALA A 331 3.14 -29.52 11.70
N ILE A 332 3.40 -29.66 13.01
CA ILE A 332 2.66 -30.58 13.88
C ILE A 332 1.21 -30.09 14.08
N VAL A 333 1.00 -28.79 14.29
CA VAL A 333 -0.37 -28.25 14.41
C VAL A 333 -1.16 -28.40 13.11
N ALA A 334 -0.52 -28.19 11.96
CA ALA A 334 -1.15 -28.26 10.65
C ALA A 334 -1.57 -29.69 10.23
N ALA A 335 -0.91 -30.72 10.75
CA ALA A 335 -1.18 -32.13 10.39
C ALA A 335 -1.97 -32.90 11.47
N ARG A 336 -2.67 -32.18 12.35
CA ARG A 336 -3.67 -32.73 13.28
C ARG A 336 -4.90 -33.25 12.53
N PRO A 337 -5.61 -34.25 13.08
CA PRO A 337 -5.32 -34.99 14.32
C PRO A 337 -4.35 -36.17 14.12
N TYR A 338 -3.69 -36.57 15.21
CA TYR A 338 -2.85 -37.76 15.31
C TYR A 338 -3.49 -38.79 16.23
N ALA A 339 -3.51 -40.06 15.82
CA ALA A 339 -4.06 -41.16 16.61
C ALA A 339 -2.99 -41.85 17.46
N SER A 340 -1.73 -41.76 17.04
CA SER A 340 -0.56 -42.26 17.75
C SER A 340 0.61 -41.26 17.70
N LEU A 341 1.56 -41.37 18.63
CA LEU A 341 2.78 -40.54 18.58
C LEU A 341 3.62 -40.84 17.32
N ASP A 342 3.51 -42.04 16.75
CA ASP A 342 4.25 -42.44 15.55
C ASP A 342 3.73 -41.73 14.28
N ASP A 343 2.47 -41.25 14.31
CA ASP A 343 1.87 -40.47 13.22
C ASP A 343 2.52 -39.09 13.07
N LEU A 344 3.34 -38.65 14.03
CA LEU A 344 4.14 -37.42 13.95
C LEU A 344 5.18 -37.46 12.83
N LEU A 345 5.57 -38.65 12.34
CA LEU A 345 6.44 -38.79 11.15
C LEU A 345 5.82 -38.19 9.88
N ARG A 346 4.48 -38.00 9.85
CA ARG A 346 3.80 -37.31 8.74
C ARG A 346 4.06 -35.80 8.75
N ALA A 347 4.43 -35.23 9.90
CA ALA A 347 4.73 -33.81 10.01
C ALA A 347 6.08 -33.48 9.36
N LYS A 348 6.08 -32.51 8.44
CA LYS A 348 7.28 -32.08 7.71
C LYS A 348 8.36 -31.58 8.69
N GLY A 349 9.45 -32.33 8.81
CA GLY A 349 10.60 -32.01 9.68
C GLY A 349 10.72 -32.88 10.93
N VAL A 350 9.81 -33.82 11.19
CA VAL A 350 9.93 -34.81 12.26
C VAL A 350 10.57 -36.10 11.72
N GLY A 351 11.84 -36.33 12.02
CA GLY A 351 12.53 -37.58 11.70
C GLY A 351 12.49 -38.60 12.85
N ALA A 352 12.71 -39.89 12.56
CA ALA A 352 12.68 -40.97 13.55
C ALA A 352 13.56 -40.73 14.79
N LYS A 353 14.75 -40.13 14.61
CA LYS A 353 15.67 -39.77 15.71
C LYS A 353 15.14 -38.64 16.61
N LEU A 354 14.32 -37.75 16.06
CA LEU A 354 13.69 -36.66 16.83
C LEU A 354 12.47 -37.21 17.58
N LEU A 355 11.68 -38.08 16.93
CA LEU A 355 10.54 -38.74 17.52
C LEU A 355 10.89 -39.54 18.79
N GLU A 356 11.97 -40.34 18.77
CA GLU A 356 12.38 -41.10 19.97
C GLU A 356 12.70 -40.22 21.17
N LYS A 357 13.27 -39.03 20.95
CA LYS A 357 13.55 -38.06 22.02
C LYS A 357 12.30 -37.33 22.51
N LEU A 358 11.29 -37.20 21.65
CA LEU A 358 10.03 -36.52 21.94
C LEU A 358 8.99 -37.43 22.58
N ARG A 359 9.08 -38.77 22.41
CA ARG A 359 8.17 -39.74 23.04
C ARG A 359 8.08 -39.63 24.57
N ALA A 360 9.14 -39.18 25.23
CA ALA A 360 9.15 -38.98 26.68
C ALA A 360 8.57 -37.61 27.14
N GLN A 361 8.33 -36.69 26.20
CA GLN A 361 7.94 -35.29 26.48
C GLN A 361 6.57 -34.93 25.88
N LEU A 362 6.01 -35.79 25.03
CA LEU A 362 4.74 -35.60 24.33
C LEU A 362 3.71 -36.66 24.74
N THR A 363 2.45 -36.24 24.77
CA THR A 363 1.26 -37.08 24.94
C THR A 363 0.30 -36.80 23.79
N LEU A 364 -0.69 -37.66 23.55
CA LEU A 364 -1.70 -37.42 22.51
C LEU A 364 -2.65 -36.28 22.87
#